data_AF-A0A3B8R7G7-F1
#
_entry.id   AF-A0A3B8R7G7-F1
#
_cell.length_a   1.000
_cell.length_b   1.000
_cell.length_c   1.000
_cell.angle_alpha   90.00
_cell.angle_beta   90.00
_cell.angle_gamma   90.00
#
_symmetry.space_group_name_H-M   'P 1'
#
loop_
_entity.id
_entity.type
_entity.pdbx_description
1 polymer ?
#
loop_
_entity_poly.entity_id
_entity_poly.type
_entity_poly.pdbx_seq_one_letter_code
_entity_poly.pdbx_strand_id
1 'polypeptide(L)'
;MTITPDDILKYCLDNFDGLVEVNSWGERGVFYNPGGVLKRGVYILTIKEKDGDNDRASRLDRKDVWRVNVGVRRPTFRTLFTELPQRPSKGCVVDMPYDFTATDVIMPHPVYAWMGWICALTPSETTFESLKPYIFESYEYAKEKFRKKMGGTVNKSSENSDRTSAIRESIKRYNDIVESNEPFCMKNEAWYMMGLAYRELSDDKKAVTCFKKAAAMNYDEAFVKIGDAYMDGFGVKQNPAMAFRWYRKGADMGEINATLKLADCYKHGTGCKLNYSKAMECYLYLAERTGRYWQRYADGIGTALYEIGNMYLLGTGVPKDLKKAAKYFRLAAKKGNRDAESTLKSSIFNNFEK
;
A
#
# COMPACT_ATOMS: atom_id res chain seq x y z
N MET A 1 -5.65 -14.88 24.90
CA MET A 1 -5.66 -13.72 25.82
C MET A 1 -6.92 -12.89 25.54
N THR A 2 -7.41 -12.09 26.47
CA THR A 2 -8.53 -11.17 26.16
C THR A 2 -8.00 -10.06 25.26
N ILE A 3 -8.46 -10.02 24.02
CA ILE A 3 -8.11 -8.96 23.09
C ILE A 3 -8.77 -7.64 23.52
N THR A 4 -7.99 -6.57 23.51
CA THR A 4 -8.44 -5.24 23.92
C THR A 4 -8.71 -4.34 22.70
N PRO A 5 -9.42 -3.21 22.87
CA PRO A 5 -9.51 -2.17 21.85
C PRO A 5 -8.13 -1.74 21.30
N ASP A 6 -7.14 -1.58 22.17
CA ASP A 6 -5.79 -1.17 21.80
C ASP A 6 -5.10 -2.22 20.93
N ASP A 7 -5.29 -3.50 21.21
CA ASP A 7 -4.71 -4.58 20.40
C ASP A 7 -5.27 -4.56 18.97
N ILE A 8 -6.56 -4.26 18.80
CA ILE A 8 -7.21 -4.15 17.49
C ILE A 8 -6.70 -2.93 16.72
N LEU A 9 -6.61 -1.77 17.38
CA LEU A 9 -6.11 -0.55 16.76
C LEU A 9 -4.63 -0.68 16.40
N LYS A 10 -3.84 -1.24 17.31
CA LYS A 10 -2.44 -1.58 17.07
C LYS A 10 -2.28 -2.54 15.90
N TYR A 11 -3.09 -3.59 15.82
CA TYR A 11 -3.10 -4.48 14.66
C TYR A 11 -3.33 -3.70 13.37
N CYS A 12 -4.32 -2.80 13.32
CA CYS A 12 -4.57 -2.01 12.12
C CYS A 12 -3.36 -1.13 11.75
N LEU A 13 -2.85 -0.36 12.71
CA LEU A 13 -1.74 0.58 12.50
C LEU A 13 -0.42 -0.13 12.15
N ASP A 14 -0.19 -1.32 12.70
CA ASP A 14 1.03 -2.11 12.44
C ASP A 14 0.98 -2.86 11.09
N ASN A 15 -0.21 -3.11 10.53
CA ASN A 15 -0.38 -3.98 9.36
C ASN A 15 -0.86 -3.26 8.09
N PHE A 16 -1.33 -2.01 8.18
CA PHE A 16 -1.86 -1.27 7.05
C PHE A 16 -1.30 0.16 6.99
N ASP A 17 -0.81 0.53 5.81
CA ASP A 17 -0.20 1.83 5.57
C ASP A 17 -1.24 2.94 5.35
N GLY A 18 -0.84 4.20 5.60
CA GLY A 18 -1.69 5.36 5.33
C GLY A 18 -2.89 5.49 6.28
N LEU A 19 -2.84 4.81 7.41
CA LEU A 19 -3.88 4.87 8.44
C LEU A 19 -3.62 5.99 9.44
N VAL A 20 -4.70 6.60 9.90
CA VAL A 20 -4.70 7.62 10.95
C VAL A 20 -5.71 7.22 12.00
N GLU A 21 -5.28 7.17 13.26
CA GLU A 21 -6.19 7.05 14.40
C GLU A 21 -6.82 8.41 14.69
N VAL A 22 -8.13 8.44 14.81
CA VAL A 22 -8.89 9.63 15.17
C VAL A 22 -9.78 9.29 16.35
N ASN A 23 -9.60 10.04 17.43
CA ASN A 23 -10.38 9.91 18.65
C ASN A 23 -11.37 11.07 18.72
N SER A 24 -12.66 10.76 18.67
CA SER A 24 -13.71 11.78 18.63
C SER A 24 -15.00 11.25 19.22
N TRP A 25 -15.63 12.02 20.11
CA TRP A 25 -16.95 11.69 20.69
C TRP A 25 -17.03 10.30 21.35
N GLY A 26 -15.97 9.86 22.02
CA GLY A 26 -15.94 8.55 22.69
C GLY A 26 -15.83 7.34 21.75
N GLU A 27 -15.56 7.60 20.46
CA GLU A 27 -15.30 6.59 19.44
C GLU A 27 -13.86 6.74 18.95
N ARG A 28 -13.15 5.62 18.92
CA ARG A 28 -11.78 5.52 18.40
C ARG A 28 -11.86 4.91 17.01
N GLY A 29 -11.55 5.70 16.00
CA GLY A 29 -11.66 5.27 14.61
C GLY A 29 -10.32 5.18 13.92
N VAL A 30 -10.19 4.21 13.04
CA VAL A 30 -9.07 4.08 12.11
C VAL A 30 -9.55 4.43 10.72
N PHE A 31 -8.84 5.37 10.10
CA PHE A 31 -9.21 5.93 8.82
C PHE A 31 -8.07 5.80 7.83
N TYR A 32 -8.37 5.39 6.60
CA TYR A 32 -7.42 5.53 5.50
C TYR A 32 -7.40 6.99 5.06
N ASN A 33 -6.25 7.60 5.29
CA ASN A 33 -5.98 8.98 4.95
C ASN A 33 -4.47 9.19 4.80
N PRO A 34 -3.83 8.51 3.82
CA PRO A 34 -2.41 8.71 3.56
C PRO A 34 -2.18 10.20 3.32
N GLY A 35 -1.14 10.75 3.93
CA GLY A 35 -0.83 12.17 3.80
C GLY A 35 -1.77 13.12 4.54
N GLY A 36 -2.80 12.62 5.24
CA GLY A 36 -3.77 13.48 5.94
C GLY A 36 -4.65 14.34 5.00
N VAL A 37 -4.70 14.03 3.70
CA VAL A 37 -5.28 14.92 2.67
C VAL A 37 -6.79 15.15 2.79
N LEU A 38 -7.55 14.18 3.32
CA LEU A 38 -8.96 14.37 3.61
C LEU A 38 -9.14 14.89 5.04
N LYS A 39 -10.05 15.84 5.27
CA LYS A 39 -10.36 16.37 6.61
C LYS A 39 -10.61 15.29 7.68
N ARG A 40 -11.16 14.13 7.29
CA ARG A 40 -11.49 13.02 8.20
C ARG A 40 -11.04 11.64 7.71
N GLY A 41 -10.48 11.51 6.51
CA GLY A 41 -10.18 10.20 5.91
C GLY A 41 -11.40 9.39 5.45
N VAL A 42 -11.15 8.13 5.08
CA VAL A 42 -12.19 7.14 4.79
C VAL A 42 -12.17 6.04 5.86
N TYR A 43 -13.31 5.77 6.47
CA TYR A 43 -13.43 4.77 7.55
C TYR A 43 -12.95 3.39 7.13
N ILE A 44 -12.21 2.75 8.03
CA ILE A 44 -11.83 1.33 7.99
C ILE A 44 -12.61 0.59 9.08
N LEU A 45 -12.40 1.05 10.30
CA LEU A 45 -12.87 0.40 11.49
C LEU A 45 -13.09 1.47 12.56
N THR A 46 -14.08 1.26 13.41
CA THR A 46 -14.23 2.06 14.62
C THR A 46 -14.48 1.18 15.82
N ILE A 47 -13.96 1.62 16.97
CA ILE A 47 -14.19 1.02 18.26
C ILE A 47 -14.97 2.00 19.11
N LYS A 48 -16.06 1.52 19.67
CA LYS A 48 -17.00 2.32 20.42
C LYS A 48 -17.25 1.67 21.77
N GLU A 49 -17.13 2.46 22.83
CA GLU A 49 -17.37 2.00 24.20
C GLU A 49 -18.75 2.41 24.72
N LYS A 50 -19.39 3.39 24.07
CA LYS A 50 -20.68 3.94 24.46
C LYS A 50 -21.52 4.32 23.26
N ASP A 51 -22.84 4.20 23.36
CA ASP A 51 -23.74 4.65 22.29
C ASP A 51 -23.77 6.18 22.18
N GLY A 52 -23.99 6.67 20.96
CA GLY A 52 -24.34 8.06 20.70
C GLY A 52 -25.81 8.22 20.35
N ASP A 53 -26.25 9.45 20.10
CA ASP A 53 -27.67 9.76 19.80
C ASP A 53 -28.24 8.96 18.61
N ASN A 54 -27.39 8.63 17.64
CA ASN A 54 -27.79 7.94 16.42
C ASN A 54 -27.89 6.42 16.59
N ASP A 55 -27.21 5.83 17.56
CA ASP A 55 -27.16 4.39 17.79
C ASP A 55 -27.55 3.94 19.20
N ARG A 56 -28.14 4.83 20.00
CA ARG A 56 -28.72 4.56 21.33
C ARG A 56 -29.59 3.30 21.47
N ALA A 57 -30.17 2.81 20.38
CA ALA A 57 -30.98 1.59 20.39
C ALA A 57 -30.16 0.30 20.33
N SER A 58 -28.85 0.39 20.14
CA SER A 58 -27.95 -0.76 20.10
C SER A 58 -27.66 -1.35 21.49
N ARG A 59 -27.96 -0.58 22.57
CA ARG A 59 -27.75 -0.97 23.97
C ARG A 59 -26.28 -1.31 24.25
N LEU A 60 -25.37 -0.51 23.70
CA LEU A 60 -23.94 -0.68 23.90
C LEU A 60 -23.49 -0.30 25.32
N ASP A 61 -24.14 0.69 25.93
CA ASP A 61 -23.82 1.24 27.26
C ASP A 61 -23.99 0.20 28.39
N ARG A 62 -23.06 -0.74 28.47
CA ARG A 62 -23.03 -1.85 29.44
C ARG A 62 -21.62 -1.97 30.00
N LYS A 63 -21.53 -2.45 31.24
CA LYS A 63 -20.25 -2.64 31.92
C LYS A 63 -19.38 -3.63 31.14
N ASP A 64 -18.13 -3.25 30.88
CA ASP A 64 -17.10 -4.05 30.21
C ASP A 64 -17.45 -4.44 28.76
N VAL A 65 -18.43 -3.79 28.14
CA VAL A 65 -18.83 -4.04 26.74
C VAL A 65 -18.39 -2.90 25.83
N TRP A 66 -17.73 -3.25 24.73
CA TRP A 66 -17.37 -2.34 23.66
C TRP A 66 -17.61 -3.02 22.30
N ARG A 67 -17.72 -2.23 21.24
CA ARG A 67 -18.08 -2.70 19.91
C ARG A 67 -17.03 -2.30 18.89
N VAL A 68 -16.56 -3.27 18.11
CA VAL A 68 -15.80 -3.00 16.88
C VAL A 68 -16.77 -3.00 15.69
N ASN A 69 -16.65 -1.99 14.83
CA ASN A 69 -17.47 -1.79 13.64
C ASN A 69 -16.58 -1.83 12.40
N VAL A 70 -16.98 -2.58 11.37
CA VAL A 70 -16.24 -2.70 10.12
C VAL A 70 -17.18 -2.55 8.94
N GLY A 71 -16.82 -1.69 7.99
CA GLY A 71 -17.60 -1.50 6.76
C GLY A 71 -17.14 -2.45 5.66
N VAL A 72 -17.97 -3.41 5.26
CA VAL A 72 -17.67 -4.34 4.17
C VAL A 72 -18.41 -3.96 2.88
N ARG A 73 -18.05 -4.59 1.75
CA ARG A 73 -18.77 -4.40 0.50
C ARG A 73 -20.10 -5.14 0.54
N ARG A 74 -21.04 -4.66 -0.28
CA ARG A 74 -22.38 -5.27 -0.41
C ARG A 74 -22.35 -6.77 -0.73
N PRO A 75 -21.49 -7.29 -1.63
CA PRO A 75 -21.40 -8.73 -1.88
C PRO A 75 -21.03 -9.52 -0.63
N THR A 76 -19.99 -9.11 0.10
CA THR A 76 -19.57 -9.75 1.35
C THR A 76 -20.66 -9.75 2.40
N PHE A 77 -21.34 -8.61 2.60
CA PHE A 77 -22.46 -8.52 3.54
C PHE A 77 -23.57 -9.52 3.20
N ARG A 78 -23.93 -9.67 1.92
CA ARG A 78 -24.94 -10.62 1.46
C ARG A 78 -24.51 -12.07 1.63
N THR A 79 -23.22 -12.37 1.44
CA THR A 79 -22.69 -13.71 1.74
C THR A 79 -22.83 -14.06 3.21
N LEU A 80 -22.67 -13.09 4.11
CA LEU A 80 -22.79 -13.31 5.55
C LEU A 80 -24.25 -13.38 6.03
N PHE A 81 -25.11 -12.49 5.53
CA PHE A 81 -26.43 -12.24 6.14
C PHE A 81 -27.58 -12.19 5.13
N THR A 82 -27.37 -12.70 3.92
CA THR A 82 -28.33 -12.81 2.82
C THR A 82 -28.68 -11.49 2.13
N GLU A 83 -29.33 -10.55 2.83
CA GLU A 83 -29.77 -9.27 2.27
C GLU A 83 -29.43 -8.07 3.16
N LEU A 84 -29.35 -6.88 2.57
CA LEU A 84 -29.19 -5.65 3.33
C LEU A 84 -30.57 -5.21 3.87
N PRO A 85 -30.69 -4.88 5.17
CA PRO A 85 -31.95 -4.39 5.72
C PRO A 85 -32.26 -2.98 5.21
N GLN A 86 -33.49 -2.53 5.43
CA GLN A 86 -33.85 -1.13 5.25
C GLN A 86 -33.20 -0.24 6.31
N ARG A 87 -33.01 1.04 5.98
CA ARG A 87 -32.54 2.04 6.95
C ARG A 87 -33.59 2.20 8.06
N PRO A 88 -33.23 2.05 9.35
CA PRO A 88 -34.18 2.21 10.43
C PRO A 88 -34.45 3.70 10.70
N SER A 89 -35.58 3.97 11.37
CA SER A 89 -35.89 5.31 11.93
C SER A 89 -34.81 5.76 12.91
N LYS A 90 -34.65 7.08 13.09
CA LYS A 90 -33.63 7.64 14.00
C LYS A 90 -33.79 7.07 15.42
N GLY A 91 -32.72 6.47 15.93
CA GLY A 91 -32.73 5.85 17.26
C GLY A 91 -33.47 4.53 17.35
N CYS A 92 -33.65 3.82 16.23
CA CYS A 92 -34.12 2.43 16.15
C CYS A 92 -33.03 1.52 15.57
N VAL A 93 -33.18 0.21 15.75
CA VAL A 93 -32.32 -0.80 15.11
C VAL A 93 -32.90 -1.29 13.78
N VAL A 94 -32.05 -1.87 12.93
CA VAL A 94 -32.48 -2.54 11.69
C VAL A 94 -33.38 -3.72 11.99
N ASP A 95 -34.35 -3.96 11.10
CA ASP A 95 -35.20 -5.15 11.16
C ASP A 95 -34.43 -6.35 10.58
N MET A 96 -33.76 -7.09 11.46
CA MET A 96 -33.09 -8.34 11.16
C MET A 96 -33.20 -9.29 12.35
N PRO A 97 -33.24 -10.62 12.15
CA PRO A 97 -33.43 -11.60 13.20
C PRO A 97 -32.13 -11.89 13.98
N TYR A 98 -31.53 -10.85 14.59
CA TYR A 98 -30.29 -10.94 15.34
C TYR A 98 -30.45 -10.36 16.74
N ASP A 99 -29.84 -11.01 17.73
CA ASP A 99 -29.65 -10.42 19.05
C ASP A 99 -28.45 -9.47 19.01
N PHE A 100 -28.73 -8.18 18.82
CA PHE A 100 -27.70 -7.14 18.78
C PHE A 100 -26.98 -6.90 20.11
N THR A 101 -27.39 -7.56 21.19
CA THR A 101 -26.70 -7.51 22.49
C THR A 101 -25.72 -8.66 22.70
N ALA A 102 -25.70 -9.64 21.78
CA ALA A 102 -24.78 -10.78 21.83
C ALA A 102 -23.31 -10.32 21.75
N THR A 103 -22.48 -10.92 22.60
CA THR A 103 -21.04 -10.71 22.63
C THR A 103 -20.32 -11.85 21.93
N ASP A 104 -19.10 -11.59 21.44
CA ASP A 104 -18.23 -12.58 20.81
C ASP A 104 -18.80 -13.24 19.55
N VAL A 105 -19.60 -12.49 18.79
CA VAL A 105 -20.20 -12.94 17.52
C VAL A 105 -20.06 -11.82 16.48
N ILE A 106 -19.74 -12.20 15.24
CA ILE A 106 -19.80 -11.29 14.08
C ILE A 106 -21.26 -11.23 13.60
N MET A 107 -21.84 -10.04 13.60
CA MET A 107 -23.23 -9.83 13.23
C MET A 107 -23.42 -8.53 12.43
N PRO A 108 -24.60 -8.33 11.81
CA PRO A 108 -24.93 -7.05 11.20
C PRO A 108 -24.84 -5.91 12.21
N HIS A 109 -24.36 -4.73 11.78
CA HIS A 109 -24.40 -3.57 12.66
C HIS A 109 -25.87 -3.19 12.96
N PRO A 110 -26.26 -2.98 14.22
CA PRO A 110 -27.65 -2.74 14.63
C PRO A 110 -28.33 -1.53 14.00
N VAL A 111 -27.59 -0.63 13.33
CA VAL A 111 -28.10 0.65 12.81
C VAL A 111 -27.59 0.89 11.40
N TYR A 112 -26.33 0.53 11.12
CA TYR A 112 -25.67 0.77 9.84
C TYR A 112 -25.56 -0.46 8.94
N ALA A 113 -26.20 -1.59 9.26
CA ALA A 113 -26.22 -2.78 8.40
C ALA A 113 -26.75 -2.49 6.99
N TRP A 114 -27.71 -1.58 6.83
CA TRP A 114 -28.22 -1.13 5.51
C TRP A 114 -27.15 -0.49 4.61
N MET A 115 -26.03 -0.03 5.21
CA MET A 115 -24.86 0.49 4.51
C MET A 115 -23.75 -0.56 4.31
N GLY A 116 -23.95 -1.81 4.75
CA GLY A 116 -22.96 -2.88 4.70
C GLY A 116 -22.00 -2.89 5.89
N TRP A 117 -22.39 -2.37 7.05
CA TRP A 117 -21.58 -2.45 8.26
C TRP A 117 -21.88 -3.70 9.07
N ILE A 118 -20.82 -4.32 9.58
CA ILE A 118 -20.86 -5.44 10.51
C ILE A 118 -20.24 -5.00 11.84
N CYS A 119 -20.51 -5.73 12.91
CA CYS A 119 -19.89 -5.51 14.19
C CYS A 119 -19.64 -6.80 14.97
N ALA A 120 -18.82 -6.69 16.01
CA ALA A 120 -18.74 -7.65 17.10
C ALA A 120 -18.61 -6.88 18.43
N LEU A 121 -19.29 -7.36 19.47
CA LEU A 121 -19.17 -6.80 20.81
C LEU A 121 -18.19 -7.65 21.61
N THR A 122 -17.19 -7.01 22.22
CA THR A 122 -16.14 -7.65 23.03
C THR A 122 -15.64 -8.96 22.42
N PRO A 123 -15.14 -8.94 21.17
CA PRO A 123 -14.70 -10.16 20.50
C PRO A 123 -13.60 -10.84 21.31
N SER A 124 -13.61 -12.16 21.32
CA SER A 124 -12.45 -12.97 21.70
C SER A 124 -11.36 -12.88 20.64
N GLU A 125 -10.18 -13.42 20.96
CA GLU A 125 -9.09 -13.55 19.99
C GLU A 125 -9.52 -14.35 18.74
N THR A 126 -10.30 -15.42 18.92
CA THR A 126 -10.84 -16.23 17.80
C THR A 126 -11.81 -15.45 16.92
N THR A 127 -12.71 -14.67 17.52
CA THR A 127 -13.63 -13.81 16.76
C THR A 127 -12.88 -12.69 16.07
N PHE A 128 -11.82 -12.15 16.69
CA PHE A 128 -10.98 -11.16 16.06
C PHE A 128 -10.19 -11.71 14.87
N GLU A 129 -9.61 -12.91 14.96
CA GLU A 129 -9.00 -13.58 13.81
C GLU A 129 -9.99 -13.73 12.65
N SER A 130 -11.25 -14.04 12.97
CA SER A 130 -12.34 -14.13 12.00
C SER A 130 -12.73 -12.77 11.41
N LEU A 131 -12.50 -11.66 12.13
CA LEU A 131 -12.73 -10.29 11.66
C LEU A 131 -11.65 -9.77 10.70
N LYS A 132 -10.40 -10.26 10.80
CA LYS A 132 -9.26 -9.73 10.04
C LYS A 132 -9.47 -9.69 8.52
N PRO A 133 -10.06 -10.70 7.85
CA PRO A 133 -10.35 -10.63 6.42
C PRO A 133 -11.29 -9.47 6.06
N TYR A 134 -12.27 -9.16 6.90
CA TYR A 134 -13.20 -8.06 6.70
C TYR A 134 -12.57 -6.70 6.98
N ILE A 135 -11.66 -6.61 7.95
CA ILE A 135 -10.85 -5.40 8.18
C ILE A 135 -9.97 -5.12 6.96
N PHE A 136 -9.32 -6.14 6.41
CA PHE A 136 -8.52 -6.02 5.18
C PHE A 136 -9.38 -5.61 3.98
N GLU A 137 -10.57 -6.21 3.81
CA GLU A 137 -11.50 -5.79 2.76
C GLU A 137 -11.93 -4.33 2.94
N SER A 138 -12.23 -3.92 4.18
CA SER A 138 -12.58 -2.54 4.50
C SER A 138 -11.45 -1.58 4.15
N TYR A 139 -10.20 -1.99 4.37
CA TYR A 139 -9.00 -1.27 3.95
C TYR A 139 -8.87 -1.09 2.45
N GLU A 140 -8.99 -2.16 1.67
CA GLU A 140 -8.97 -2.04 0.21
C GLU A 140 -10.17 -1.23 -0.31
N TYR A 141 -11.33 -1.35 0.34
CA TYR A 141 -12.49 -0.56 -0.03
C TYR A 141 -12.34 0.92 0.31
N ALA A 142 -11.69 1.24 1.42
CA ALA A 142 -11.36 2.61 1.81
C ALA A 142 -10.34 3.22 0.83
N LYS A 143 -9.33 2.47 0.39
CA LYS A 143 -8.40 2.87 -0.69
C LYS A 143 -9.13 3.19 -1.97
N GLU A 144 -10.06 2.35 -2.40
CA GLU A 144 -10.88 2.62 -3.58
C GLU A 144 -11.74 3.86 -3.44
N LYS A 145 -12.44 4.02 -2.31
CA LYS A 145 -13.26 5.20 -2.02
C LYS A 145 -12.41 6.46 -1.94
N PHE A 146 -11.23 6.36 -1.34
CA PHE A 146 -10.26 7.43 -1.27
C PHE A 146 -9.83 7.80 -2.68
N ARG A 147 -9.43 6.83 -3.52
CA ARG A 147 -9.10 7.07 -4.94
C ARG A 147 -10.25 7.71 -5.70
N LYS A 148 -11.50 7.28 -5.47
CA LYS A 148 -12.71 7.89 -6.07
C LYS A 148 -13.00 9.30 -5.56
N LYS A 149 -12.69 9.59 -4.29
CA LYS A 149 -12.78 10.95 -3.73
C LYS A 149 -11.67 11.85 -4.27
N MET A 150 -10.50 11.26 -4.55
CA MET A 150 -9.36 11.96 -5.14
C MET A 150 -9.51 12.15 -6.67
N GLY A 151 -10.21 11.24 -7.36
CA GLY A 151 -10.55 11.33 -8.79
C GLY A 151 -12.02 10.92 -9.04
N GLY A 152 -12.83 11.89 -9.47
CA GLY A 152 -14.27 11.71 -9.73
C GLY A 152 -14.60 10.65 -10.78
N THR A 153 -15.83 10.15 -10.70
CA THR A 153 -16.45 9.07 -11.50
C THR A 153 -16.25 9.22 -13.02
N VAL A 154 -15.67 8.21 -13.68
CA VAL A 154 -15.58 8.15 -15.15
C VAL A 154 -16.68 7.25 -15.71
N ASN A 155 -17.61 7.86 -16.46
CA ASN A 155 -18.44 7.17 -17.44
C ASN A 155 -17.65 7.08 -18.75
N LYS A 156 -17.57 5.86 -19.30
CA LYS A 156 -16.79 5.52 -20.48
C LYS A 156 -17.50 5.96 -21.77
N SER A 157 -17.26 7.20 -22.20
CA SER A 157 -17.39 7.59 -23.62
C SER A 157 -16.81 8.98 -23.96
N SER A 158 -16.28 9.74 -22.99
CA SER A 158 -15.60 11.05 -23.18
C SER A 158 -14.09 11.03 -22.80
N GLU A 159 -13.50 9.84 -22.66
CA GLU A 159 -12.38 9.50 -21.77
C GLU A 159 -11.12 10.40 -21.77
N ASN A 160 -10.76 11.07 -22.86
CA ASN A 160 -9.48 11.79 -22.91
C ASN A 160 -9.57 13.24 -22.39
N SER A 161 -10.71 13.90 -22.58
CA SER A 161 -10.92 15.30 -22.14
C SER A 161 -11.13 15.37 -20.62
N ASP A 162 -11.98 14.50 -20.08
CA ASP A 162 -12.30 14.46 -18.64
C ASP A 162 -11.12 14.00 -17.78
N ARG A 163 -10.36 12.99 -18.24
CA ARG A 163 -9.16 12.52 -17.53
C ARG A 163 -8.11 13.63 -17.43
N THR A 164 -7.86 14.33 -18.53
CA THR A 164 -6.92 15.46 -18.55
C THR A 164 -7.36 16.58 -17.60
N SER A 165 -8.67 16.89 -17.56
CA SER A 165 -9.23 17.87 -16.63
C SER A 165 -9.04 17.46 -15.17
N ALA A 166 -9.34 16.20 -14.84
CA ALA A 166 -9.18 15.66 -13.50
C ALA A 166 -7.71 15.66 -13.03
N ILE A 167 -6.76 15.36 -13.92
CA ILE A 167 -5.32 15.46 -13.61
C ILE A 167 -4.90 16.92 -13.38
N ARG A 168 -5.42 17.87 -14.16
CA ARG A 168 -5.15 19.30 -13.91
C ARG A 168 -5.72 19.77 -12.57
N GLU A 169 -6.89 19.28 -12.18
CA GLU A 169 -7.48 19.59 -10.88
C GLU A 169 -6.71 18.95 -9.70
N SER A 170 -6.16 17.75 -9.88
CA SER A 170 -5.27 17.16 -8.87
C SER A 170 -3.98 17.97 -8.71
N ILE A 171 -3.39 18.42 -9.82
CA ILE A 171 -2.22 19.33 -9.79
C ILE A 171 -2.53 20.61 -9.02
N LYS A 172 -3.70 21.23 -9.22
CA LYS A 172 -4.12 22.41 -8.44
C LYS A 172 -4.17 22.12 -6.94
N ARG A 173 -4.83 21.02 -6.55
CA ARG A 173 -4.92 20.60 -5.14
C ARG A 173 -3.55 20.36 -4.50
N TYR A 174 -2.63 19.72 -5.22
CA TYR A 174 -1.26 19.54 -4.72
C TYR A 174 -0.49 20.86 -4.67
N ASN A 175 -0.74 21.78 -5.61
CA ASN A 175 -0.16 23.11 -5.60
C ASN A 175 -0.57 23.89 -4.34
N ASP A 176 -1.86 23.82 -3.97
CA ASP A 176 -2.37 24.44 -2.74
C ASP A 176 -1.67 23.87 -1.49
N ILE A 177 -1.35 22.57 -1.46
CA ILE A 177 -0.60 21.94 -0.36
C ILE A 177 0.84 22.46 -0.30
N VAL A 178 1.53 22.61 -1.44
CA VAL A 178 2.92 23.09 -1.44
C VAL A 178 3.04 24.59 -1.12
N GLU A 179 2.01 25.38 -1.42
CA GLU A 179 1.92 26.80 -1.09
C GLU A 179 1.42 27.07 0.34
N SER A 180 0.76 26.09 0.96
CA SER A 180 0.24 26.21 2.32
C SER A 180 1.36 26.48 3.34
N ASN A 181 1.08 27.38 4.29
CA ASN A 181 1.94 27.66 5.44
C ASN A 181 1.55 26.84 6.68
N GLU A 182 0.60 25.92 6.56
CA GLU A 182 0.15 25.07 7.66
C GLU A 182 1.29 24.16 8.15
N PRO A 183 1.51 24.04 9.47
CA PRO A 183 2.43 23.06 10.04
C PRO A 183 2.05 21.63 9.60
N PHE A 184 3.04 20.76 9.38
CA PHE A 184 2.86 19.32 9.05
C PHE A 184 2.28 18.96 7.67
N CYS A 185 2.20 19.90 6.73
CA CYS A 185 1.85 19.56 5.34
C CYS A 185 2.90 18.64 4.68
N MET A 186 2.47 17.54 4.06
CA MET A 186 3.34 16.61 3.32
C MET A 186 3.75 17.18 1.96
N LYS A 187 4.44 18.32 1.97
CA LYS A 187 4.89 19.04 0.77
C LYS A 187 5.79 18.19 -0.11
N ASN A 188 6.59 17.32 0.49
CA ASN A 188 7.47 16.39 -0.20
C ASN A 188 6.67 15.40 -1.06
N GLU A 189 5.63 14.77 -0.50
CA GLU A 189 4.70 13.88 -1.21
C GLU A 189 3.86 14.65 -2.23
N ALA A 190 3.37 15.85 -1.89
CA ALA A 190 2.62 16.69 -2.83
C ALA A 190 3.45 17.03 -4.09
N TRP A 191 4.73 17.40 -3.92
CA TRP A 191 5.65 17.56 -5.04
C TRP A 191 5.82 16.26 -5.83
N TYR A 192 5.94 15.12 -5.17
CA TYR A 192 6.07 13.82 -5.87
C TYR A 192 4.82 13.50 -6.70
N MET A 193 3.63 13.67 -6.12
CA MET A 193 2.35 13.40 -6.78
C MET A 193 2.08 14.37 -7.94
N MET A 194 2.46 15.65 -7.81
CA MET A 194 2.48 16.59 -8.95
C MET A 194 3.39 16.09 -10.06
N GLY A 195 4.56 15.56 -9.71
CA GLY A 195 5.49 14.98 -10.67
C GLY A 195 4.87 13.83 -11.47
N LEU A 196 4.20 12.90 -10.79
CA LEU A 196 3.47 11.80 -11.44
C LEU A 196 2.34 12.31 -12.33
N ALA A 197 1.56 13.29 -11.86
CA ALA A 197 0.48 13.89 -12.63
C ALA A 197 0.99 14.59 -13.90
N TYR A 198 2.10 15.32 -13.82
CA TYR A 198 2.72 15.93 -15.00
C TYR A 198 3.27 14.89 -15.98
N ARG A 199 3.81 13.74 -15.52
CA ARG A 199 4.18 12.63 -16.41
C ARG A 199 2.98 12.07 -17.16
N GLU A 200 1.84 11.94 -16.49
CA GLU A 200 0.61 11.46 -17.11
C GLU A 200 0.07 12.44 -18.17
N LEU A 201 0.35 13.73 -18.01
CA LEU A 201 0.09 14.78 -19.01
C LEU A 201 1.21 14.94 -20.05
N SER A 202 2.23 14.09 -20.03
CA SER A 202 3.42 14.19 -20.89
C SER A 202 4.20 15.51 -20.76
N ASP A 203 4.07 16.22 -19.62
CA ASP A 203 4.88 17.40 -19.29
C ASP A 203 6.10 17.01 -18.45
N ASP A 204 7.03 16.31 -19.11
CA ASP A 204 8.16 15.68 -18.43
C ASP A 204 9.11 16.69 -17.77
N LYS A 205 9.21 17.91 -18.31
CA LYS A 205 10.04 18.97 -17.73
C LYS A 205 9.50 19.40 -16.37
N LYS A 206 8.18 19.62 -16.27
CA LYS A 206 7.55 19.94 -14.98
C LYS A 206 7.59 18.75 -14.04
N ALA A 207 7.40 17.54 -14.55
CA ALA A 207 7.50 16.33 -13.73
C ALA A 207 8.85 16.21 -13.04
N VAL A 208 9.95 16.30 -13.79
CA VAL A 208 11.31 16.22 -13.23
C VAL A 208 11.58 17.36 -12.25
N THR A 209 11.06 18.57 -12.53
CA THR A 209 11.16 19.69 -11.59
C THR A 209 10.48 19.38 -10.26
N CYS A 210 9.28 18.79 -10.30
CA CYS A 210 8.53 18.40 -9.11
C CYS A 210 9.25 17.27 -8.35
N PHE A 211 9.74 16.23 -9.03
CA PHE A 211 10.53 15.17 -8.38
C PHE A 211 11.79 15.72 -7.71
N LYS A 212 12.51 16.66 -8.34
CA LYS A 212 13.68 17.31 -7.73
C LYS A 212 13.32 18.07 -6.45
N LYS A 213 12.16 18.74 -6.40
CA LYS A 213 11.67 19.40 -5.18
C LYS A 213 11.30 18.38 -4.10
N ALA A 214 10.61 17.29 -4.46
CA ALA A 214 10.30 16.20 -3.53
C ALA A 214 11.57 15.56 -2.93
N ALA A 215 12.57 15.29 -3.79
CA ALA A 215 13.86 14.74 -3.39
C ALA A 215 14.69 15.70 -2.51
N ALA A 216 14.57 17.02 -2.72
CA ALA A 216 15.19 18.01 -1.84
C ALA A 216 14.58 18.01 -0.43
N MET A 217 13.37 17.48 -0.29
CA MET A 217 12.66 17.27 0.97
C MET A 217 12.71 15.80 1.43
N ASN A 218 13.71 15.05 0.97
CA ASN A 218 13.97 13.65 1.33
C ASN A 218 12.83 12.67 1.03
N TYR A 219 11.98 12.93 0.03
CA TYR A 219 11.07 11.90 -0.50
C TYR A 219 11.87 10.90 -1.33
N ASP A 220 11.95 9.66 -0.84
CA ASP A 220 12.90 8.65 -1.29
C ASP A 220 12.57 8.09 -2.69
N GLU A 221 11.30 7.80 -3.00
CA GLU A 221 10.89 7.33 -4.33
C GLU A 221 11.20 8.36 -5.45
N ALA A 222 11.30 9.65 -5.09
CA ALA A 222 11.62 10.69 -6.07
C ALA A 222 13.04 10.51 -6.63
N PHE A 223 13.98 9.94 -5.87
CA PHE A 223 15.33 9.66 -6.36
C PHE A 223 15.30 8.69 -7.55
N VAL A 224 14.44 7.67 -7.51
CA VAL A 224 14.25 6.72 -8.62
C VAL A 224 13.68 7.42 -9.84
N LYS A 225 12.63 8.23 -9.68
CA LYS A 225 12.02 8.94 -10.82
C LYS A 225 12.97 9.92 -11.50
N ILE A 226 13.83 10.60 -10.74
CA ILE A 226 14.87 11.46 -11.31
C ILE A 226 15.94 10.61 -12.01
N GLY A 227 16.31 9.47 -11.41
CA GLY A 227 17.24 8.52 -12.02
C GLY A 227 16.72 8.00 -13.36
N ASP A 228 15.48 7.54 -13.42
CA ASP A 228 14.80 7.09 -14.64
C ASP A 228 14.76 8.22 -15.68
N ALA A 229 14.51 9.47 -15.26
CA ALA A 229 14.49 10.63 -16.16
C ALA A 229 15.83 10.85 -16.86
N TYR A 230 16.93 10.73 -16.12
CA TYR A 230 18.26 10.80 -16.71
C TYR A 230 18.63 9.55 -17.50
N MET A 231 18.12 8.38 -17.13
CA MET A 231 18.40 7.14 -17.87
C MET A 231 17.74 7.14 -19.24
N ASP A 232 16.49 7.61 -19.33
CA ASP A 232 15.66 7.54 -20.54
C ASP A 232 15.62 8.88 -21.31
N GLY A 233 16.06 9.98 -20.69
CA GLY A 233 16.08 11.30 -21.31
C GLY A 233 14.72 12.02 -21.37
N PHE A 234 13.79 11.69 -20.47
CA PHE A 234 12.51 12.40 -20.40
C PHE A 234 12.62 13.66 -19.52
N GLY A 235 12.22 14.80 -20.06
CA GLY A 235 12.25 16.10 -19.35
C GLY A 235 13.65 16.66 -19.07
N VAL A 236 14.70 15.87 -19.28
CA VAL A 236 16.12 16.21 -19.14
C VAL A 236 16.94 15.53 -20.24
N LYS A 237 18.13 16.05 -20.54
CA LYS A 237 19.06 15.37 -21.44
C LYS A 237 19.47 14.02 -20.83
N GLN A 238 19.36 12.95 -21.61
CA GLN A 238 19.80 11.61 -21.22
C GLN A 238 21.25 11.66 -20.72
N ASN A 239 21.47 11.11 -19.52
CA ASN A 239 22.76 11.05 -18.87
C ASN A 239 22.79 9.88 -17.87
N PRO A 240 23.19 8.68 -18.30
CA PRO A 240 23.26 7.50 -17.44
C PRO A 240 24.16 7.69 -16.20
N ALA A 241 25.21 8.51 -16.29
CA ALA A 241 26.08 8.79 -15.15
C ALA A 241 25.38 9.64 -14.07
N MET A 242 24.47 10.54 -14.47
CA MET A 242 23.60 11.25 -13.53
C MET A 242 22.53 10.33 -12.96
N ALA A 243 21.95 9.44 -13.77
CA ALA A 243 21.01 8.42 -13.29
C ALA A 243 21.63 7.57 -12.18
N PHE A 244 22.84 7.04 -12.42
CA PHE A 244 23.62 6.30 -11.43
C PHE A 244 23.79 7.07 -10.11
N ARG A 245 24.12 8.37 -10.16
CA ARG A 245 24.27 9.20 -8.96
C ARG A 245 22.96 9.35 -8.19
N TRP A 246 21.84 9.47 -8.88
CA TRP A 246 20.52 9.57 -8.25
C TRP A 246 20.06 8.24 -7.65
N TYR A 247 20.25 7.12 -8.34
CA TYR A 247 19.99 5.79 -7.78
C TYR A 247 20.85 5.53 -6.54
N ARG A 248 22.13 5.91 -6.57
CA ARG A 248 23.00 5.80 -5.39
C ARG A 248 22.46 6.60 -4.21
N LYS A 249 22.04 7.85 -4.44
CA LYS A 249 21.45 8.68 -3.38
C LYS A 249 20.17 8.06 -2.79
N GLY A 250 19.31 7.46 -3.63
CA GLY A 250 18.12 6.75 -3.16
C GLY A 250 18.46 5.48 -2.37
N ALA A 251 19.47 4.73 -2.82
CA ALA A 251 19.95 3.53 -2.12
C ALA A 251 20.54 3.87 -0.74
N ASP A 252 21.31 4.97 -0.65
CA ASP A 252 21.87 5.48 0.61
C ASP A 252 20.76 5.89 1.61
N MET A 253 19.58 6.27 1.11
CA MET A 253 18.37 6.57 1.89
C MET A 253 17.52 5.33 2.21
N GLY A 254 17.93 4.14 1.77
CA GLY A 254 17.24 2.88 2.02
C GLY A 254 16.13 2.55 1.02
N GLU A 255 15.99 3.30 -0.08
CA GLU A 255 14.95 3.02 -1.09
C GLU A 255 15.31 1.78 -1.92
N ILE A 256 14.36 0.85 -1.99
CA ILE A 256 14.57 -0.51 -2.49
C ILE A 256 14.73 -0.54 -4.00
N ASN A 257 13.91 0.21 -4.74
CA ASN A 257 13.98 0.25 -6.18
C ASN A 257 15.27 0.93 -6.67
N ALA A 258 15.76 1.95 -5.95
CA ALA A 258 16.99 2.66 -6.20
C ALA A 258 18.18 1.73 -5.98
N THR A 259 18.15 0.91 -4.93
CA THR A 259 19.15 -0.14 -4.70
C THR A 259 19.17 -1.15 -5.85
N LEU A 260 18.01 -1.57 -6.34
CA LEU A 260 17.91 -2.50 -7.48
C LEU A 260 18.47 -1.87 -8.76
N LYS A 261 18.07 -0.63 -9.08
CA LYS A 261 18.58 0.12 -10.23
C LYS A 261 20.09 0.38 -10.14
N LEU A 262 20.61 0.61 -8.95
CA LEU A 262 22.04 0.76 -8.70
C LEU A 262 22.80 -0.55 -8.96
N ALA A 263 22.25 -1.68 -8.52
CA ALA A 263 22.80 -3.01 -8.79
C ALA A 263 22.88 -3.28 -10.31
N ASP A 264 21.81 -2.97 -11.05
CA ASP A 264 21.77 -3.10 -12.51
C ASP A 264 22.82 -2.22 -13.20
N CYS A 265 23.00 -0.98 -12.72
CA CYS A 265 24.03 -0.09 -13.24
C CYS A 265 25.43 -0.70 -13.06
N TYR A 266 25.74 -1.26 -11.89
CA TYR A 266 27.01 -1.94 -11.66
C TYR A 266 27.17 -3.21 -12.50
N LYS A 267 26.11 -4.02 -12.62
CA LYS A 267 26.11 -5.26 -13.40
C LYS A 267 26.35 -5.01 -14.88
N HIS A 268 25.81 -3.93 -15.44
CA HIS A 268 25.92 -3.61 -16.86
C HIS A 268 26.97 -2.54 -17.20
N GLY A 269 27.57 -1.89 -16.21
CA GLY A 269 28.45 -0.74 -16.44
C GLY A 269 27.71 0.49 -16.97
N THR A 270 26.43 0.63 -16.64
CA THR A 270 25.60 1.74 -17.12
C THR A 270 25.81 2.95 -16.22
N GLY A 271 26.36 4.04 -16.77
CA GLY A 271 26.65 5.27 -16.02
C GLY A 271 27.79 5.14 -14.99
N CYS A 272 28.43 3.99 -14.89
CA CYS A 272 29.55 3.71 -14.00
C CYS A 272 30.46 2.62 -14.61
N LYS A 273 31.59 2.30 -13.96
CA LYS A 273 32.39 1.14 -14.38
C LYS A 273 31.67 -0.15 -13.99
N LEU A 274 31.66 -1.13 -14.90
CA LEU A 274 31.20 -2.49 -14.64
C LEU A 274 31.83 -3.04 -13.35
N ASN A 275 31.01 -3.51 -12.43
CA ASN A 275 31.46 -4.04 -11.15
C ASN A 275 30.48 -5.09 -10.61
N TYR A 276 30.69 -6.35 -10.97
CA TYR A 276 29.82 -7.45 -10.52
C TYR A 276 29.85 -7.66 -9.00
N SER A 277 30.96 -7.37 -8.33
CA SER A 277 31.03 -7.52 -6.86
C SER A 277 30.07 -6.55 -6.17
N LYS A 278 30.01 -5.29 -6.62
CA LYS A 278 29.07 -4.31 -6.07
C LYS A 278 27.62 -4.60 -6.45
N ALA A 279 27.38 -5.12 -7.66
CA ALA A 279 26.05 -5.58 -8.04
C ALA A 279 25.57 -6.71 -7.12
N MET A 280 26.42 -7.72 -6.88
CA MET A 280 26.14 -8.84 -5.98
C MET A 280 25.86 -8.35 -4.55
N GLU A 281 26.66 -7.42 -4.03
CA GLU A 281 26.45 -6.82 -2.71
C GLU A 281 25.07 -6.16 -2.59
N CYS A 282 24.68 -5.36 -3.59
CA CYS A 282 23.36 -4.71 -3.61
C CYS A 282 22.22 -5.73 -3.67
N TYR A 283 22.32 -6.76 -4.53
CA TYR A 283 21.28 -7.78 -4.61
C TYR A 283 21.18 -8.62 -3.34
N LEU A 284 22.30 -8.97 -2.69
CA LEU A 284 22.31 -9.70 -1.43
C LEU A 284 21.68 -8.86 -0.30
N TYR A 285 22.02 -7.58 -0.22
CA TYR A 285 21.39 -6.63 0.71
C TYR A 285 19.86 -6.54 0.54
N LEU A 286 19.36 -6.67 -0.69
CA LEU A 286 17.91 -6.77 -0.94
C LEU A 286 17.36 -8.15 -0.57
N ALA A 287 18.06 -9.23 -0.89
CA ALA A 287 17.63 -10.61 -0.63
C ALA A 287 17.53 -10.94 0.87
N GLU A 288 18.33 -10.29 1.72
CA GLU A 288 18.32 -10.45 3.18
C GLU A 288 17.07 -9.84 3.84
N ARG A 289 16.32 -8.99 3.13
CA ARG A 289 15.08 -8.38 3.63
C ARG A 289 13.96 -9.40 3.74
N THR A 290 13.65 -9.77 4.97
CA THR A 290 12.64 -10.78 5.31
C THR A 290 11.68 -10.29 6.38
N GLY A 291 10.44 -10.81 6.38
CA GLY A 291 9.39 -10.40 7.30
C GLY A 291 8.23 -9.66 6.61
N ARG A 292 7.17 -9.35 7.38
CA ARG A 292 5.91 -8.78 6.86
C ARG A 292 6.09 -7.41 6.22
N TYR A 293 6.91 -6.54 6.82
CA TYR A 293 7.21 -5.20 6.28
C TYR A 293 7.71 -5.24 4.83
N TRP A 294 8.53 -6.24 4.49
CA TRP A 294 9.12 -6.36 3.17
C TRP A 294 8.20 -7.04 2.14
N GLN A 295 6.99 -7.47 2.53
CA GLN A 295 6.03 -8.06 1.59
C GLN A 295 5.61 -7.08 0.50
N ARG A 296 5.48 -5.78 0.81
CA ARG A 296 5.16 -4.76 -0.20
C ARG A 296 6.26 -4.57 -1.26
N TYR A 297 7.46 -5.06 -0.98
CA TYR A 297 8.61 -5.05 -1.90
C TYR A 297 8.93 -6.44 -2.45
N ALA A 298 8.00 -7.39 -2.36
CA ALA A 298 8.22 -8.78 -2.78
C ALA A 298 8.72 -8.89 -4.22
N ASP A 299 8.20 -8.07 -5.13
CA ASP A 299 8.62 -8.06 -6.54
C ASP A 299 10.09 -7.65 -6.69
N GLY A 300 10.51 -6.56 -6.04
CA GLY A 300 11.90 -6.09 -6.06
C GLY A 300 12.88 -7.09 -5.44
N ILE A 301 12.48 -7.71 -4.32
CA ILE A 301 13.27 -8.77 -3.65
C ILE A 301 13.33 -10.03 -4.53
N GLY A 302 12.22 -10.39 -5.17
CA GLY A 302 12.15 -11.49 -6.12
C GLY A 302 13.08 -11.27 -7.31
N THR A 303 13.13 -10.06 -7.86
CA THR A 303 14.06 -9.67 -8.92
C THR A 303 15.51 -9.75 -8.46
N ALA A 304 15.85 -9.24 -7.27
CA ALA A 304 17.22 -9.35 -6.74
C ALA A 304 17.66 -10.81 -6.57
N LEU A 305 16.79 -11.66 -6.00
CA LEU A 305 17.04 -13.11 -5.87
C LEU A 305 17.23 -13.78 -7.24
N TYR A 306 16.40 -13.42 -8.23
CA TYR A 306 16.52 -13.91 -9.59
C TYR A 306 17.87 -13.53 -10.21
N GLU A 307 18.30 -12.28 -10.03
CA GLU A 307 19.57 -11.80 -10.56
C GLU A 307 20.79 -12.47 -9.92
N ILE A 308 20.76 -12.73 -8.61
CA ILE A 308 21.79 -13.54 -7.95
C ILE A 308 21.84 -14.95 -8.57
N GLY A 309 20.67 -15.54 -8.84
CA GLY A 309 20.57 -16.83 -9.53
C GLY A 309 21.24 -16.80 -10.90
N ASN A 310 20.98 -15.77 -11.70
CA ASN A 310 21.59 -15.57 -13.01
C ASN A 310 23.12 -15.39 -12.93
N MET A 311 23.62 -14.64 -11.95
CA MET A 311 25.06 -14.48 -11.75
C MET A 311 25.76 -15.82 -11.50
N TYR A 312 25.17 -16.70 -10.68
CA TYR A 312 25.69 -18.05 -10.47
C TYR A 312 25.49 -18.99 -11.67
N LEU A 313 24.39 -18.86 -12.41
CA LEU A 313 24.12 -19.66 -13.60
C LEU A 313 25.13 -19.38 -14.71
N LEU A 314 25.45 -18.10 -14.93
CA LEU A 314 26.31 -17.63 -16.01
C LEU A 314 27.79 -17.53 -15.61
N GLY A 315 28.10 -17.56 -14.30
CA GLY A 315 29.45 -17.32 -13.81
C GLY A 315 29.86 -15.84 -13.87
N THR A 316 28.90 -14.94 -13.73
CA THR A 316 29.09 -13.50 -13.90
C THR A 316 29.55 -12.88 -12.58
N GLY A 317 30.84 -12.59 -12.44
CA GLY A 317 31.43 -12.02 -11.22
C GLY A 317 31.58 -12.99 -10.06
N VAL A 318 31.12 -14.23 -10.22
CA VAL A 318 31.30 -15.36 -9.31
C VAL A 318 31.55 -16.63 -10.13
N PRO A 319 32.25 -17.64 -9.60
CA PRO A 319 32.33 -18.94 -10.28
C PRO A 319 30.94 -19.53 -10.53
N LYS A 320 30.78 -20.16 -11.69
CA LYS A 320 29.53 -20.83 -12.05
C LYS A 320 29.18 -21.90 -11.01
N ASP A 321 27.96 -21.85 -10.48
CA ASP A 321 27.46 -22.78 -9.46
C ASP A 321 25.96 -23.04 -9.64
N LEU A 322 25.63 -24.19 -10.25
CA LEU A 322 24.24 -24.56 -10.54
C LEU A 322 23.42 -24.83 -9.27
N LYS A 323 24.04 -25.30 -8.17
CA LYS A 323 23.33 -25.53 -6.90
C LYS A 323 22.89 -24.22 -6.30
N LYS A 324 23.78 -23.22 -6.26
CA LYS A 324 23.46 -21.88 -5.78
C LYS A 324 22.46 -21.19 -6.70
N ALA A 325 22.64 -21.27 -8.02
CA ALA A 325 21.68 -20.72 -8.97
C ALA A 325 20.26 -21.27 -8.72
N ALA A 326 20.10 -22.59 -8.65
CA ALA A 326 18.82 -23.22 -8.34
C ALA A 326 18.24 -22.77 -7.00
N LYS A 327 19.07 -22.67 -5.95
CA LYS A 327 18.65 -22.16 -4.63
C LYS A 327 18.02 -20.76 -4.75
N TYR A 328 18.70 -19.84 -5.42
CA TYR A 328 18.23 -18.46 -5.55
C TYR A 328 17.00 -18.35 -6.45
N PHE A 329 16.93 -19.12 -7.54
CA PHE A 329 15.71 -19.17 -8.36
C PHE A 329 14.50 -19.71 -7.58
N ARG A 330 14.66 -20.74 -6.75
CA ARG A 330 13.55 -21.23 -5.89
C ARG A 330 13.10 -20.16 -4.88
N LEU A 331 14.03 -19.40 -4.31
CA LEU A 331 13.70 -18.29 -3.42
C LEU A 331 12.97 -17.17 -4.16
N ALA A 332 13.42 -16.82 -5.37
CA ALA A 332 12.78 -15.82 -6.22
C ALA A 332 11.36 -16.24 -6.63
N ALA A 333 11.16 -17.51 -7.02
CA ALA A 333 9.84 -18.05 -7.37
C ALA A 333 8.87 -18.02 -6.17
N LYS A 334 9.35 -18.30 -4.94
CA LYS A 334 8.56 -18.12 -3.70
C LYS A 334 8.15 -16.67 -3.45
N LYS A 335 8.84 -15.70 -4.03
CA LYS A 335 8.50 -14.28 -4.02
C LYS A 335 7.64 -13.84 -5.21
N GLY A 336 7.19 -14.78 -6.05
CA GLY A 336 6.33 -14.51 -7.21
C GLY A 336 7.08 -14.18 -8.49
N ASN A 337 8.42 -14.31 -8.52
CA ASN A 337 9.18 -14.05 -9.74
C ASN A 337 8.95 -15.17 -10.78
N ARG A 338 8.27 -14.83 -11.87
CA ARG A 338 7.87 -15.77 -12.93
C ARG A 338 9.04 -16.22 -13.80
N ASP A 339 10.03 -15.37 -14.01
CA ASP A 339 11.22 -15.70 -14.80
C ASP A 339 12.05 -16.78 -14.10
N ALA A 340 12.14 -16.72 -12.77
CA ALA A 340 12.75 -17.75 -11.94
C ALA A 340 11.98 -19.08 -12.03
N GLU A 341 10.65 -19.05 -11.97
CA GLU A 341 9.80 -20.23 -12.13
C GLU A 341 9.99 -20.90 -13.49
N SER A 342 10.03 -20.10 -14.56
CA SER A 342 10.28 -20.56 -15.92
C SER A 342 11.70 -21.15 -16.06
N THR A 343 12.69 -20.47 -15.50
CA THR A 343 14.11 -20.90 -15.54
C THR A 343 14.29 -22.25 -14.87
N LEU A 344 13.64 -22.50 -13.73
CA LEU A 344 13.69 -23.79 -13.03
C LEU A 344 13.11 -24.95 -13.85
N LYS A 345 12.17 -24.68 -14.76
CA LYS A 345 11.57 -25.69 -15.65
C LYS A 345 12.44 -26.00 -16.88
N SER A 346 13.54 -25.29 -17.08
CA SER A 346 14.44 -25.53 -18.21
C SER A 346 15.20 -26.85 -18.08
N SER A 347 15.68 -27.38 -19.20
CA SER A 347 16.46 -28.63 -19.25
C SER A 347 17.73 -28.58 -18.38
N ILE A 348 18.29 -27.38 -18.17
CA ILE A 348 19.47 -27.16 -17.32
C ILE A 348 19.21 -27.60 -15.88
N PHE A 349 18.03 -27.31 -15.33
CA PHE A 349 17.70 -27.60 -13.93
C PHE A 349 16.91 -28.91 -13.78
N ASN A 350 16.12 -29.31 -14.77
CA ASN A 350 15.43 -30.61 -14.77
C ASN A 350 16.42 -31.80 -14.79
N ASN A 351 17.57 -31.65 -15.44
CA ASN A 351 18.61 -32.69 -15.49
C ASN A 351 19.58 -32.64 -14.31
N PHE A 352 19.53 -31.57 -13.51
CA PHE A 352 20.42 -31.37 -12.36
C PHE A 352 19.84 -31.94 -11.05
N GLU A 353 18.52 -32.13 -10.99
CA GLU A 353 17.81 -32.69 -9.83
C GLU A 353 17.60 -34.22 -9.92
N LYS A 354 17.97 -34.85 -11.04
CA LYS A 354 18.10 -36.31 -11.18
C LYS A 354 19.52 -36.73 -10.86
#